data_AF-A0AAD7S355-F1
#
_entry.id   AF-A0AAD7S355-F1
#
_cell.length_a   1.000
_cell.length_b   1.000
_cell.length_c   1.000
_cell.angle_alpha   90.00
_cell.angle_beta   90.00
_cell.angle_gamma   90.00
#
_symmetry.space_group_name_H-M   'P 1'
#
loop_
_entity.id
_entity.type
_entity.pdbx_description
1 polymer ?
#
loop_
_entity_poly.entity_id
_entity_poly.type
_entity_poly.pdbx_seq_one_letter_code
_entity_poly.pdbx_strand_id
1 'polypeptide(L)'
;MFFFDCSKAQAGAKGSECQKSCQTMDMSCISTGCISGCVCPHGLVSDGKGGCIKAELCACVHNGALHQPGDSINVDCNTCTCKERKWECTAHQCHGTCAIYGEGHYITFDGKRFTFNGDCEYTLTQDYCSNNDGNSTFRVITENVPCGTTGTTCSKAIKLFLGSNELILTEGNYQVIERDNGVQVPYQIRTMGIYLVIEANNGLILIWDKKTSIFIKLSPKFKGHVCGLCGNYDGNGNTDFTTRSNAEVVDVVEFGNSWKVSPSCPNTGSKKDPCISNPYRQSWAQKQCSIINSQFTACHSHVDPIPYYTACVSDSCACDTGGDCECFCTAVAAYAEACNEAHVCVQWRSPDICPLFCDFYNPPGECEWHYKPCGELCMKTCRNPTGMHSNLIPALEGCYPKCPPDQPYFDEDTM
;
A
#
# COMPACT_ATOMS: atom_id res chain seq x y z
N MET A 1 14.96 34.60 27.17
CA MET A 1 15.31 33.72 28.31
C MET A 1 15.78 34.57 29.47
N PHE A 2 15.75 34.04 30.68
CA PHE A 2 16.40 34.64 31.85
C PHE A 2 17.15 33.56 32.64
N PHE A 3 18.14 33.96 33.43
CA PHE A 3 18.90 33.03 34.26
C PHE A 3 18.14 32.75 35.57
N PHE A 4 17.82 31.48 35.82
CA PHE A 4 17.22 31.01 37.05
C PHE A 4 18.32 30.56 38.02
N ASP A 5 18.39 31.19 39.19
CA ASP A 5 19.39 30.93 40.21
C ASP A 5 18.77 30.11 41.35
N CYS A 6 19.04 28.81 41.37
CA CYS A 6 18.56 27.88 42.38
C CYS A 6 19.06 28.20 43.80
N SER A 7 20.16 28.95 43.96
CA SER A 7 20.66 29.34 45.29
C SER A 7 19.74 30.34 46.00
N LYS A 8 18.89 31.04 45.23
CA LYS A 8 17.92 32.02 45.71
C LYS A 8 16.48 31.51 45.63
N ALA A 9 16.29 30.26 45.19
CA ALA A 9 14.97 29.68 44.98
C ALA A 9 14.44 28.99 46.26
N GLN A 10 13.12 28.87 46.36
CA GLN A 10 12.48 28.17 47.48
C GLN A 10 12.74 26.66 47.42
N ALA A 11 12.65 25.98 48.57
CA ALA A 11 12.78 24.52 48.65
C ALA A 11 11.75 23.83 47.74
N GLY A 12 12.22 22.91 46.90
CA GLY A 12 11.39 22.22 45.90
C GLY A 12 11.25 22.95 44.55
N ALA A 13 11.89 24.11 44.38
CA ALA A 13 11.97 24.76 43.08
C ALA A 13 12.68 23.88 42.05
N LYS A 14 12.25 24.02 40.80
CA LYS A 14 12.79 23.32 39.63
C LYS A 14 13.44 24.35 38.72
N GLY A 15 14.69 24.11 38.34
CA GLY A 15 15.48 25.02 37.53
C GLY A 15 15.44 24.66 36.05
N SER A 16 16.58 24.85 35.38
CA SER A 16 16.74 24.58 33.95
C SER A 16 16.55 23.11 33.57
N GLU A 17 16.72 22.17 34.50
CA GLU A 17 16.48 20.73 34.28
C GLU A 17 15.02 20.41 33.96
N CYS A 18 14.11 21.32 34.33
CA CYS A 18 12.68 21.21 34.01
C CYS A 18 12.21 22.21 32.95
N GLN A 19 13.14 22.87 32.25
CA GLN A 19 12.77 23.76 31.16
C GLN A 19 12.03 22.98 30.07
N LYS A 20 10.77 23.37 29.83
CA LYS A 20 9.97 22.82 28.75
C LYS A 20 10.47 23.35 27.40
N SER A 21 10.66 22.45 26.45
CA SER A 21 10.82 22.80 25.03
C SER A 21 9.55 22.44 24.29
N CYS A 22 9.46 22.86 23.02
CA CYS A 22 8.44 22.32 22.13
C CYS A 22 8.45 20.79 22.20
N GLN A 23 9.60 20.11 22.22
CA GLN A 23 9.69 18.64 22.22
C GLN A 23 9.28 17.95 23.53
N THR A 24 9.41 18.60 24.68
CA THR A 24 9.24 17.98 26.02
C THR A 24 8.03 18.50 26.79
N MET A 25 7.11 19.21 26.12
CA MET A 25 5.97 19.88 26.74
C MET A 25 5.09 18.91 27.56
N ASP A 26 4.74 17.76 26.99
CA ASP A 26 3.88 16.75 27.60
C ASP A 26 4.63 15.79 28.54
N MET A 27 5.96 15.85 28.59
CA MET A 27 6.76 14.96 29.44
C MET A 27 6.80 15.46 30.88
N SER A 28 6.51 14.60 31.86
CA SER A 28 6.69 14.95 33.27
C SER A 28 8.16 15.30 33.56
N CYS A 29 8.42 16.41 34.26
CA CYS A 29 9.77 16.69 34.73
C CYS A 29 10.05 15.98 36.06
N ILE A 30 10.98 15.03 36.03
CA ILE A 30 11.55 14.39 37.20
C ILE A 30 12.86 15.13 37.52
N SER A 31 12.84 15.92 38.60
CA SER A 31 14.01 16.64 39.09
C SER A 31 14.49 16.00 40.38
N THR A 32 15.78 15.65 40.43
CA THR A 32 16.46 15.17 41.65
C THR A 32 17.04 16.32 42.49
N GLY A 33 17.03 17.55 41.95
CA GLY A 33 17.53 18.76 42.58
C GLY A 33 17.52 19.92 41.58
N CYS A 34 17.31 21.14 42.08
CA CYS A 34 17.27 22.34 41.26
C CYS A 34 18.62 22.62 40.58
N ILE A 35 18.63 22.83 39.26
CA ILE A 35 19.83 23.18 38.49
C ILE A 35 19.71 24.61 37.94
N SER A 36 20.58 25.51 38.40
CA SER A 36 20.62 26.89 37.90
C SER A 36 20.93 26.92 36.41
N GLY A 37 20.24 27.76 35.64
CA GLY A 37 20.45 27.87 34.20
C GLY A 37 19.44 28.77 33.51
N CYS A 38 19.57 28.90 32.19
CA CYS A 38 18.67 29.72 31.39
C CYS A 38 17.32 29.02 31.20
N VAL A 39 16.25 29.72 31.55
CA VAL A 39 14.86 29.26 31.40
C VAL A 39 14.04 30.26 30.59
N CYS A 40 12.94 29.79 30.02
CA CYS A 40 11.97 30.65 29.36
C CYS A 40 11.06 31.32 30.39
N PRO A 41 10.60 32.56 30.11
CA PRO A 41 9.55 33.20 30.89
C PRO A 41 8.30 32.34 31.00
N HIS A 42 7.52 32.57 32.05
CA HIS A 42 6.25 31.88 32.25
C HIS A 42 5.33 32.03 31.02
N GLY A 43 4.73 30.93 30.58
CA GLY A 43 3.90 30.88 29.37
C GLY A 43 4.66 30.68 28.06
N LEU A 44 6.00 30.66 28.07
CA LEU A 44 6.83 30.38 26.90
C LEU A 44 7.62 29.07 27.07
N VAL A 45 7.94 28.45 25.96
CA VAL A 45 8.77 27.23 25.88
C VAL A 45 9.97 27.46 24.98
N SER A 46 11.02 26.68 25.22
CA SER A 46 12.22 26.72 24.39
C SER A 46 11.92 26.16 23.00
N ASP A 47 12.37 26.86 21.96
CA ASP A 47 12.30 26.41 20.57
C ASP A 47 13.45 25.43 20.20
N GLY A 48 14.37 25.15 21.13
CA GLY A 48 15.55 24.31 20.91
C GLY A 48 16.68 25.00 20.14
N LYS A 49 16.48 26.25 19.69
CA LYS A 49 17.45 27.09 18.96
C LYS A 49 17.94 28.28 19.80
N GLY A 50 17.55 28.33 21.07
CA GLY A 50 17.92 29.38 22.03
C GLY A 50 16.86 30.48 22.19
N GLY A 51 15.73 30.38 21.49
CA GLY A 51 14.58 31.27 21.61
C GLY A 51 13.53 30.75 22.60
N CYS A 52 12.62 31.65 22.97
CA CYS A 52 11.42 31.31 23.73
C CYS A 52 10.20 31.72 22.93
N ILE A 53 9.34 30.75 22.60
CA ILE A 53 8.12 30.97 21.82
C ILE A 53 6.92 30.51 22.62
N LYS A 54 5.73 30.96 22.21
CA LYS A 54 4.48 30.43 22.76
C LYS A 54 4.29 28.98 22.31
N ALA A 55 3.63 28.19 23.14
CA ALA A 55 3.32 26.78 22.84
C ALA A 55 2.56 26.61 21.51
N GLU A 56 1.65 27.54 21.19
CA GLU A 56 0.88 27.57 19.94
C GLU A 56 1.75 27.69 18.68
N LEU A 57 2.97 28.23 18.82
CA LEU A 57 3.93 28.40 17.73
C LEU A 57 4.87 27.20 17.56
N CYS A 58 4.71 26.15 18.36
CA CYS A 58 5.51 24.94 18.23
C CYS A 58 5.11 24.16 16.97
N ALA A 59 6.12 23.83 16.17
CA ALA A 59 5.97 22.96 15.01
C ALA A 59 5.55 21.53 15.38
N CYS A 60 4.79 20.90 14.49
CA CYS A 60 4.46 19.47 14.54
C CYS A 60 5.54 18.66 13.82
N VAL A 61 5.63 17.37 14.14
CA VAL A 61 6.54 16.44 13.46
C VAL A 61 5.70 15.34 12.81
N HIS A 62 6.01 15.01 11.56
CA HIS A 62 5.43 13.88 10.83
C HIS A 62 6.49 13.30 9.89
N ASN A 63 6.68 11.97 9.91
CA ASN A 63 7.70 11.25 9.10
C ASN A 63 9.12 11.88 9.12
N GLY A 64 9.52 12.42 10.27
CA GLY A 64 10.81 13.08 10.47
C GLY A 64 10.89 14.54 9.99
N ALA A 65 9.86 15.06 9.31
CA ALA A 65 9.78 16.45 8.87
C ALA A 65 9.10 17.36 9.91
N LEU A 66 9.52 18.63 9.95
CA LEU A 66 8.94 19.68 10.79
C LEU A 66 7.91 20.49 10.00
N HIS A 67 6.71 20.61 10.54
CA HIS A 67 5.60 21.36 9.97
C HIS A 67 5.23 22.55 10.85
N GLN A 68 5.14 23.74 10.27
CA GLN A 68 4.77 24.95 11.01
C GLN A 68 3.30 24.91 11.43
N PRO A 69 2.93 25.64 12.50
CA PRO A 69 1.53 25.83 12.86
C PRO A 69 0.73 26.36 11.68
N GLY A 70 -0.40 25.72 11.38
CA GLY A 70 -1.25 26.02 10.22
C GLY A 70 -0.94 25.19 8.98
N ASP A 71 0.22 24.50 8.91
CA ASP A 71 0.51 23.59 7.81
C ASP A 71 -0.47 22.40 7.83
N SER A 72 -0.89 21.97 6.65
CA SER A 72 -1.74 20.80 6.47
C SER A 72 -1.01 19.70 5.70
N ILE A 73 -1.25 18.46 6.10
CA ILE A 73 -0.81 17.25 5.40
C ILE A 73 -2.01 16.36 5.11
N ASN A 74 -1.88 15.51 4.09
CA ASN A 74 -2.85 14.47 3.82
C ASN A 74 -2.33 13.14 4.39
N VAL A 75 -3.20 12.43 5.10
CA VAL A 75 -2.95 11.08 5.61
C VAL A 75 -4.11 10.23 5.13
N ASP A 76 -3.86 9.38 4.13
CA ASP A 76 -4.90 8.64 3.41
C ASP A 76 -5.96 9.62 2.84
N CYS A 77 -7.24 9.44 3.16
CA CYS A 77 -8.31 10.36 2.73
C CYS A 77 -8.55 11.54 3.69
N ASN A 78 -7.74 11.69 4.75
CA ASN A 78 -7.92 12.71 5.78
C ASN A 78 -6.94 13.87 5.64
N THR A 79 -7.39 15.07 6.02
CA THR A 79 -6.53 16.26 6.11
C THR A 79 -6.22 16.53 7.58
N CYS A 80 -4.93 16.60 7.90
CA CYS A 80 -4.42 16.89 9.23
C CYS A 80 -3.76 18.26 9.24
N THR A 81 -4.17 19.13 10.16
CA THR A 81 -3.59 20.48 10.32
C THR A 81 -2.80 20.56 11.61
N CYS A 82 -1.58 21.10 11.54
CA CYS A 82 -0.75 21.32 12.71
C CYS A 82 -1.30 22.49 13.54
N LYS A 83 -1.78 22.21 14.75
CA LYS A 83 -2.23 23.22 15.70
C LYS A 83 -1.70 22.90 17.08
N GLU A 84 -1.06 23.87 17.71
CA GLU A 84 -0.54 23.73 19.08
C GLU A 84 0.30 22.44 19.26
N ARG A 85 1.21 22.16 18.30
CA ARG A 85 2.05 20.95 18.27
C ARG A 85 1.30 19.62 18.08
N LYS A 86 -0.02 19.64 17.89
CA LYS A 86 -0.84 18.47 17.66
C LYS A 86 -1.38 18.45 16.24
N TRP A 87 -1.57 17.25 15.72
CA TRP A 87 -2.30 17.05 14.48
C TRP A 87 -3.78 16.98 14.77
N GLU A 88 -4.52 17.99 14.30
CA GLU A 88 -5.98 17.91 14.22
C GLU A 88 -6.36 17.38 12.84
N CYS A 89 -6.86 16.15 12.79
CA CYS A 89 -7.24 15.48 11.55
C CYS A 89 -8.75 15.40 11.38
N THR A 90 -9.22 15.43 10.13
CA THR A 90 -10.56 14.95 9.80
C THR A 90 -10.72 13.47 10.16
N ALA A 91 -11.95 13.02 10.39
CA ALA A 91 -12.28 11.65 10.76
C ALA A 91 -13.14 10.96 9.69
N HIS A 92 -12.77 11.13 8.42
CA HIS A 92 -13.38 10.42 7.32
C HIS A 92 -12.94 8.95 7.35
N GLN A 93 -13.88 8.06 7.08
CA GLN A 93 -13.56 6.66 6.87
C GLN A 93 -13.03 6.49 5.45
N CYS A 94 -11.79 6.04 5.33
CA CYS A 94 -11.12 5.84 4.05
C CYS A 94 -11.30 4.41 3.55
N HIS A 95 -11.05 4.22 2.25
CA HIS A 95 -11.10 2.89 1.65
C HIS A 95 -9.98 2.02 2.26
N GLY A 96 -10.29 0.75 2.49
CA GLY A 96 -9.28 -0.23 2.89
C GLY A 96 -8.64 -0.83 1.65
N THR A 97 -7.33 -1.07 1.67
CA THR A 97 -6.60 -1.74 0.59
C THR A 97 -6.10 -3.10 1.07
N CYS A 98 -6.49 -4.18 0.38
CA CYS A 98 -5.83 -5.47 0.46
C CYS A 98 -4.85 -5.58 -0.71
N ALA A 99 -3.63 -6.03 -0.45
CA ALA A 99 -2.61 -6.21 -1.48
C ALA A 99 -2.12 -7.66 -1.51
N ILE A 100 -1.98 -8.18 -2.72
CA ILE A 100 -1.32 -9.45 -3.01
C ILE A 100 -0.21 -9.12 -3.99
N TYR A 101 1.02 -9.55 -3.73
CA TYR A 101 2.15 -9.26 -4.61
C TYR A 101 3.22 -10.33 -4.51
N GLY A 102 4.10 -10.37 -5.51
CA GLY A 102 5.20 -11.32 -5.55
C GLY A 102 4.69 -12.76 -5.45
N GLU A 103 5.32 -13.55 -4.60
CA GLU A 103 5.02 -14.97 -4.48
C GLU A 103 4.20 -15.33 -3.23
N GLY A 104 2.94 -14.91 -3.23
CA GLY A 104 2.00 -15.24 -2.15
C GLY A 104 2.24 -14.39 -0.89
N HIS A 105 2.69 -13.15 -1.07
CA HIS A 105 2.69 -12.15 0.00
C HIS A 105 1.35 -11.42 0.02
N TYR A 106 0.77 -11.31 1.21
CA TYR A 106 -0.53 -10.70 1.44
C TYR A 106 -0.41 -9.56 2.46
N ILE A 107 -1.18 -8.50 2.23
CA ILE A 107 -1.48 -7.45 3.18
C ILE A 107 -3.00 -7.37 3.27
N THR A 108 -3.56 -7.64 4.44
CA THR A 108 -5.01 -7.54 4.68
C THR A 108 -5.47 -6.08 4.67
N PHE A 109 -6.79 -5.86 4.66
CA PHE A 109 -7.36 -4.51 4.76
C PHE A 109 -6.95 -3.77 6.04
N ASP A 110 -6.64 -4.50 7.11
CA ASP A 110 -6.24 -3.96 8.41
C ASP A 110 -4.70 -3.98 8.61
N GLY A 111 -3.95 -4.18 7.52
CA GLY A 111 -2.50 -4.02 7.47
C GLY A 111 -1.69 -5.23 7.94
N LYS A 112 -2.33 -6.37 8.22
CA LYS A 112 -1.62 -7.58 8.63
C LYS A 112 -0.92 -8.21 7.43
N ARG A 113 0.39 -8.41 7.57
CA ARG A 113 1.24 -9.04 6.55
C ARG A 113 1.41 -10.53 6.84
N PHE A 114 1.29 -11.34 5.80
CA PHE A 114 1.60 -12.78 5.89
C PHE A 114 2.01 -13.35 4.54
N THR A 115 2.50 -14.59 4.55
CA THR A 115 2.88 -15.32 3.34
C THR A 115 2.17 -16.66 3.32
N PHE A 116 1.52 -16.97 2.19
CA PHE A 116 0.78 -18.23 2.01
C PHE A 116 0.87 -18.69 0.55
N ASN A 117 1.44 -19.88 0.33
CA ASN A 117 1.76 -20.41 -0.99
C ASN A 117 0.87 -21.61 -1.34
N GLY A 118 -0.43 -21.38 -1.44
CA GLY A 118 -1.37 -22.41 -1.88
C GLY A 118 -1.36 -22.63 -3.39
N ASP A 119 -1.51 -23.88 -3.83
CA ASP A 119 -1.51 -24.34 -5.23
C ASP A 119 -2.93 -24.65 -5.72
N CYS A 120 -3.85 -23.74 -5.48
CA CYS A 120 -5.24 -23.88 -5.88
C CYS A 120 -5.95 -22.53 -6.00
N GLU A 121 -7.27 -22.56 -6.11
CA GLU A 121 -8.12 -21.38 -6.02
C GLU A 121 -8.42 -21.01 -4.57
N TYR A 122 -8.23 -19.73 -4.24
CA TYR A 122 -8.47 -19.18 -2.92
C TYR A 122 -9.34 -17.93 -2.97
N THR A 123 -10.22 -17.79 -1.98
CA THR A 123 -11.05 -16.59 -1.84
C THR A 123 -10.24 -15.46 -1.20
N LEU A 124 -9.94 -14.42 -1.97
CA LEU A 124 -9.24 -13.24 -1.46
C LEU A 124 -10.16 -12.41 -0.56
N THR A 125 -11.32 -12.04 -1.08
CA THR A 125 -12.35 -11.32 -0.33
C THR A 125 -13.71 -11.56 -0.96
N GLN A 126 -14.75 -11.59 -0.13
CA GLN A 126 -16.13 -11.69 -0.56
C GLN A 126 -17.04 -11.07 0.50
N ASP A 127 -18.27 -10.70 0.12
CA ASP A 127 -19.32 -10.21 1.04
C ASP A 127 -20.39 -11.28 1.37
N TYR A 128 -20.06 -12.56 1.12
CA TYR A 128 -20.85 -13.76 1.45
C TYR A 128 -20.27 -14.44 2.71
N CYS A 129 -20.33 -13.76 3.85
CA CYS A 129 -19.62 -14.18 5.08
C CYS A 129 -20.53 -14.78 6.15
N SER A 130 -21.82 -14.81 5.90
CA SER A 130 -22.85 -15.33 6.80
C SER A 130 -23.97 -15.92 5.95
N ASN A 131 -24.75 -16.86 6.49
CA ASN A 131 -25.81 -17.58 5.77
C ASN A 131 -26.96 -16.72 5.18
N ASN A 132 -26.89 -15.39 5.29
CA ASN A 132 -27.82 -14.45 4.66
C ASN A 132 -27.21 -13.87 3.36
N ASP A 133 -26.95 -14.73 2.40
CA ASP A 133 -26.30 -14.44 1.10
C ASP A 133 -27.16 -13.61 0.13
N GLY A 134 -28.37 -13.18 0.53
CA GLY A 134 -29.34 -12.53 -0.36
C GLY A 134 -28.95 -11.12 -0.84
N ASN A 135 -27.97 -10.47 -0.19
CA ASN A 135 -27.52 -9.10 -0.49
C ASN A 135 -26.07 -9.01 -0.96
N SER A 136 -25.39 -10.14 -1.10
CA SER A 136 -23.97 -10.17 -1.43
C SER A 136 -23.76 -9.85 -2.91
N THR A 137 -22.74 -9.05 -3.19
CA THR A 137 -22.55 -8.36 -4.47
C THR A 137 -21.26 -8.75 -5.18
N PHE A 138 -20.26 -9.29 -4.47
CA PHE A 138 -18.99 -9.62 -5.10
C PHE A 138 -18.20 -10.73 -4.40
N ARG A 139 -17.35 -11.39 -5.19
CA ARG A 139 -16.33 -12.32 -4.72
C ARG A 139 -15.09 -12.20 -5.58
N VAL A 140 -13.92 -12.14 -4.97
CA VAL A 140 -12.63 -12.12 -5.65
C VAL A 140 -11.88 -13.41 -5.33
N ILE A 141 -11.50 -14.14 -6.37
CA ILE A 141 -10.75 -15.39 -6.29
C ILE A 141 -9.42 -15.22 -7.02
N THR A 142 -8.36 -15.74 -6.42
CA THR A 142 -7.06 -15.95 -7.10
C THR A 142 -6.88 -17.43 -7.41
N GLU A 143 -6.44 -17.74 -8.62
CA GLU A 143 -5.99 -19.06 -9.02
C GLU A 143 -4.46 -19.10 -8.94
N ASN A 144 -3.93 -19.81 -7.95
CA ASN A 144 -2.50 -19.89 -7.72
C ASN A 144 -1.94 -21.21 -8.26
N VAL A 145 -0.88 -21.14 -9.06
CA VAL A 145 -0.20 -22.30 -9.63
C VAL A 145 1.27 -22.34 -9.20
N PRO A 146 1.90 -23.51 -9.10
CA PRO A 146 3.34 -23.60 -8.89
C PRO A 146 4.12 -22.89 -10.01
N CYS A 147 5.07 -22.03 -9.66
CA CYS A 147 5.90 -21.29 -10.62
C CYS A 147 7.39 -21.28 -10.30
N GLY A 148 7.85 -22.29 -9.57
CA GLY A 148 9.26 -22.59 -9.33
C GLY A 148 9.41 -24.01 -8.80
N THR A 149 10.64 -24.44 -8.49
CA THR A 149 10.88 -25.80 -7.98
C THR A 149 10.81 -25.93 -6.45
N THR A 150 10.73 -24.80 -5.74
CA THR A 150 10.79 -24.74 -4.27
C THR A 150 9.43 -24.85 -3.57
N GLY A 151 8.36 -25.12 -4.33
CA GLY A 151 6.99 -25.18 -3.82
C GLY A 151 6.31 -23.81 -3.75
N THR A 152 6.91 -22.79 -4.36
CA THR A 152 6.31 -21.48 -4.49
C THR A 152 5.20 -21.46 -5.55
N THR A 153 4.13 -20.73 -5.24
CA THR A 153 3.00 -20.48 -6.14
C THR A 153 2.83 -18.99 -6.42
N CYS A 154 2.34 -18.67 -7.62
CA CYS A 154 1.98 -17.32 -8.04
C CYS A 154 0.59 -17.33 -8.68
N SER A 155 -0.05 -16.17 -8.66
CA SER A 155 -1.37 -15.99 -9.27
C SER A 155 -1.26 -16.09 -10.79
N LYS A 156 -2.02 -17.01 -11.37
CA LYS A 156 -2.14 -17.19 -12.83
C LYS A 156 -3.37 -16.47 -13.37
N ALA A 157 -4.46 -16.48 -12.61
CA ALA A 157 -5.71 -15.85 -13.01
C ALA A 157 -6.44 -15.27 -11.80
N ILE A 158 -7.19 -14.20 -12.06
CA ILE A 158 -8.04 -13.53 -11.09
C ILE A 158 -9.47 -13.64 -11.59
N LYS A 159 -10.38 -14.14 -10.74
CA LYS A 159 -11.80 -14.21 -11.05
C LYS A 159 -12.56 -13.26 -10.15
N LEU A 160 -13.08 -12.20 -10.73
CA LEU A 160 -13.96 -11.25 -10.07
C LEU A 160 -15.40 -11.58 -10.45
N PHE A 161 -16.14 -12.07 -9.47
CA PHE A 161 -17.58 -12.24 -9.54
C PHE A 161 -18.19 -10.94 -9.05
N LEU A 162 -18.94 -10.26 -9.90
CA LEU A 162 -19.53 -8.97 -9.61
C LEU A 162 -20.98 -8.97 -10.08
N GLY A 163 -21.90 -9.25 -9.16
CA GLY A 163 -23.31 -9.41 -9.48
C GLY A 163 -23.55 -10.55 -10.49
N SER A 164 -24.18 -10.22 -11.62
CA SER A 164 -24.40 -11.14 -12.74
C SER A 164 -23.20 -11.31 -13.70
N ASN A 165 -22.04 -10.71 -13.42
CA ASN A 165 -20.88 -10.80 -14.29
C ASN A 165 -19.73 -11.55 -13.64
N GLU A 166 -19.01 -12.32 -14.43
CA GLU A 166 -17.72 -12.91 -14.08
C GLU A 166 -16.66 -12.34 -14.99
N LEU A 167 -15.66 -11.69 -14.37
CA LEU A 167 -14.51 -11.14 -15.05
C LEU A 167 -13.31 -12.03 -14.74
N ILE A 168 -12.70 -12.59 -15.78
CA ILE A 168 -11.51 -13.45 -15.69
C ILE A 168 -10.33 -12.65 -16.22
N LEU A 169 -9.37 -12.34 -15.35
CA LEU A 169 -8.14 -11.62 -15.69
C LEU A 169 -7.00 -12.64 -15.78
N THR A 170 -6.39 -12.77 -16.94
CA THR A 170 -5.33 -13.76 -17.19
C THR A 170 -4.49 -13.33 -18.38
N GLU A 171 -3.20 -13.67 -18.38
CA GLU A 171 -2.29 -13.43 -19.53
C GLU A 171 -2.31 -11.98 -20.06
N GLY A 172 -2.32 -11.00 -19.14
CA GLY A 172 -2.39 -9.57 -19.45
C GLY A 172 -3.70 -9.06 -20.06
N ASN A 173 -4.71 -9.93 -20.20
CA ASN A 173 -6.01 -9.65 -20.80
C ASN A 173 -7.16 -9.91 -19.81
N TYR A 174 -8.38 -9.60 -20.24
CA TYR A 174 -9.59 -9.90 -19.49
C TYR A 174 -10.69 -10.47 -20.39
N GLN A 175 -11.51 -11.34 -19.82
CA GLN A 175 -12.74 -11.86 -20.42
C GLN A 175 -13.91 -11.56 -19.49
N VAL A 176 -15.03 -11.13 -20.07
CA VAL A 176 -16.30 -10.92 -19.35
C VAL A 176 -17.28 -12.01 -19.75
N ILE A 177 -17.86 -12.68 -18.76
CA ILE A 177 -18.89 -13.71 -18.92
C ILE A 177 -20.12 -13.26 -18.16
N GLU A 178 -21.25 -13.13 -18.86
CA GLU A 178 -22.55 -12.85 -18.24
C GLU A 178 -23.13 -14.15 -17.67
N ARG A 179 -23.59 -14.09 -16.43
CA ARG A 179 -24.18 -15.21 -15.68
C ARG A 179 -25.66 -14.96 -15.45
N ASP A 180 -26.46 -16.02 -15.61
CA ASP A 180 -27.89 -15.97 -15.33
C ASP A 180 -28.17 -15.74 -13.82
N ASN A 181 -29.16 -14.91 -13.48
CA ASN A 181 -29.72 -14.68 -12.13
C ASN A 181 -28.85 -13.92 -11.08
N GLY A 182 -28.10 -12.88 -11.47
CA GLY A 182 -27.39 -11.99 -10.52
C GLY A 182 -27.95 -10.57 -10.44
N VAL A 183 -27.63 -9.84 -9.36
CA VAL A 183 -27.88 -8.38 -9.27
C VAL A 183 -26.99 -7.66 -10.28
N GLN A 184 -27.53 -6.72 -11.05
CA GLN A 184 -26.70 -5.93 -11.96
C GLN A 184 -25.88 -4.91 -11.15
N VAL A 185 -24.55 -5.04 -11.20
CA VAL A 185 -23.62 -4.09 -10.58
C VAL A 185 -22.87 -3.39 -11.71
N PRO A 186 -23.15 -2.10 -11.99
CA PRO A 186 -22.40 -1.36 -13.00
C PRO A 186 -20.93 -1.22 -12.62
N TYR A 187 -20.05 -1.35 -13.60
CA TYR A 187 -18.61 -1.18 -13.43
C TYR A 187 -17.98 -0.55 -14.69
N GLN A 188 -16.77 -0.05 -14.53
CA GLN A 188 -15.93 0.47 -15.60
C GLN A 188 -14.58 -0.23 -15.58
N ILE A 189 -14.05 -0.55 -16.76
CA ILE A 189 -12.70 -1.09 -16.94
C ILE A 189 -11.86 -0.03 -17.65
N ARG A 190 -10.68 0.26 -17.10
CA ARG A 190 -9.72 1.24 -17.63
C ARG A 190 -8.32 0.65 -17.65
N THR A 191 -7.51 1.06 -18.62
CA THR A 191 -6.08 0.76 -18.64
C THR A 191 -5.35 2.02 -18.19
N MET A 192 -4.62 1.94 -17.08
CA MET A 192 -3.91 3.07 -16.49
C MET A 192 -2.42 2.71 -16.34
N GLY A 193 -1.58 3.26 -17.21
CA GLY A 193 -0.18 2.90 -17.27
C GLY A 193 0.00 1.42 -17.59
N ILE A 194 0.69 0.67 -16.72
CA ILE A 194 0.85 -0.79 -16.88
C ILE A 194 -0.26 -1.61 -16.22
N TYR A 195 -1.26 -0.96 -15.62
CA TYR A 195 -2.30 -1.62 -14.82
C TYR A 195 -3.63 -1.71 -15.56
N LEU A 196 -4.41 -2.74 -15.22
CA LEU A 196 -5.84 -2.83 -15.48
C LEU A 196 -6.61 -2.44 -14.21
N VAL A 197 -7.55 -1.51 -14.32
CA VAL A 197 -8.35 -1.02 -13.20
C VAL A 197 -9.82 -1.29 -13.46
N ILE A 198 -10.48 -1.95 -12.51
CA ILE A 198 -11.92 -2.22 -12.52
C ILE A 198 -12.54 -1.46 -11.35
N GLU A 199 -13.37 -0.46 -11.65
CA GLU A 199 -14.10 0.33 -10.67
C GLU A 199 -15.58 -0.02 -10.73
N ALA A 200 -16.12 -0.53 -9.63
CA ALA A 200 -17.52 -0.94 -9.52
C ALA A 200 -18.33 0.06 -8.68
N ASN A 201 -19.57 0.33 -9.08
CA ASN A 201 -20.45 1.26 -8.38
C ASN A 201 -20.83 0.78 -6.97
N ASN A 202 -20.64 -0.51 -6.67
CA ASN A 202 -20.74 -1.01 -5.32
C ASN A 202 -19.51 -0.64 -4.46
N GLY A 203 -18.57 0.20 -4.90
CA GLY A 203 -17.45 0.67 -4.08
C GLY A 203 -16.29 -0.32 -3.96
N LEU A 204 -16.24 -1.33 -4.83
CA LEU A 204 -15.06 -2.18 -5.04
C LEU A 204 -14.21 -1.59 -6.16
N ILE A 205 -12.90 -1.55 -5.95
CA ILE A 205 -11.92 -1.22 -6.98
C ILE A 205 -10.89 -2.35 -6.99
N LEU A 206 -10.62 -2.91 -8.17
CA LEU A 206 -9.57 -3.91 -8.37
C LEU A 206 -8.53 -3.35 -9.33
N ILE A 207 -7.27 -3.31 -8.88
CA ILE A 207 -6.12 -2.86 -9.65
C ILE A 207 -5.20 -4.06 -9.84
N TRP A 208 -4.87 -4.40 -11.08
CA TRP A 208 -4.01 -5.53 -11.43
C TRP A 208 -2.87 -5.07 -12.32
N ASP A 209 -1.64 -5.47 -11.99
CA ASP A 209 -0.42 -5.13 -12.72
C ASP A 209 -0.22 -5.93 -14.03
N LYS A 210 -1.25 -6.67 -14.46
CA LYS A 210 -1.23 -7.61 -15.60
C LYS A 210 -0.29 -8.82 -15.39
N LYS A 211 0.23 -8.99 -14.17
CA LYS A 211 1.15 -10.05 -13.73
C LYS A 211 0.62 -10.67 -12.44
N THR A 212 1.31 -10.50 -11.31
CA THR A 212 1.01 -11.16 -10.05
C THR A 212 0.53 -10.22 -8.94
N SER A 213 0.63 -8.89 -9.12
CA SER A 213 0.23 -7.93 -8.09
C SER A 213 -1.22 -7.49 -8.26
N ILE A 214 -1.97 -7.58 -7.16
CA ILE A 214 -3.39 -7.27 -7.07
C ILE A 214 -3.59 -6.34 -5.89
N PHE A 215 -4.24 -5.21 -6.12
CA PHE A 215 -4.68 -4.30 -5.07
C PHE A 215 -6.20 -4.20 -5.12
N ILE A 216 -6.85 -4.59 -4.04
CA ILE A 216 -8.31 -4.55 -3.89
C ILE A 216 -8.61 -3.43 -2.92
N LYS A 217 -9.30 -2.38 -3.37
CA LYS A 217 -9.78 -1.31 -2.51
C LYS A 217 -11.28 -1.46 -2.26
N LEU A 218 -11.69 -1.35 -1.01
CA LEU A 218 -13.09 -1.41 -0.61
C LEU A 218 -13.54 -0.15 0.10
N SER A 219 -14.72 0.32 -0.29
CA SER A 219 -15.42 1.39 0.41
C SER A 219 -15.67 1.04 1.87
N PRO A 220 -15.62 2.03 2.80
CA PRO A 220 -15.86 1.82 4.23
C PRO A 220 -17.18 1.13 4.58
N LYS A 221 -18.16 1.15 3.67
CA LYS A 221 -19.43 0.45 3.85
C LYS A 221 -19.29 -1.06 4.00
N PHE A 222 -18.17 -1.63 3.56
CA PHE A 222 -17.85 -3.05 3.70
C PHE A 222 -17.12 -3.39 4.99
N LYS A 223 -16.82 -2.41 5.85
CA LYS A 223 -16.10 -2.65 7.11
C LYS A 223 -16.83 -3.67 7.98
N GLY A 224 -16.15 -4.74 8.36
CA GLY A 224 -16.72 -5.84 9.16
C GLY A 224 -17.77 -6.70 8.44
N HIS A 225 -17.93 -6.53 7.12
CA HIS A 225 -18.92 -7.27 6.31
C HIS A 225 -18.28 -8.14 5.22
N VAL A 226 -16.95 -8.27 5.22
CA VAL A 226 -16.20 -9.08 4.27
C VAL A 226 -15.38 -10.14 5.00
N CYS A 227 -14.91 -11.12 4.24
CA CYS A 227 -14.11 -12.23 4.74
C CYS A 227 -13.31 -12.85 3.59
N GLY A 228 -12.25 -13.58 3.93
CA GLY A 228 -11.32 -14.18 2.99
C GLY A 228 -9.89 -14.02 3.45
N LEU A 229 -8.94 -14.28 2.56
CA LEU A 229 -7.51 -14.06 2.84
C LEU A 229 -7.16 -12.59 3.13
N CYS A 230 -7.98 -11.64 2.68
CA CYS A 230 -7.81 -10.21 2.95
C CYS A 230 -8.33 -9.77 4.34
N GLY A 231 -8.77 -10.70 5.19
CA GLY A 231 -9.29 -10.38 6.52
C GLY A 231 -10.77 -9.95 6.51
N ASN A 232 -11.21 -9.34 7.62
CA ASN A 232 -12.60 -8.94 7.82
C ASN A 232 -12.86 -7.42 7.71
N TYR A 233 -11.79 -6.62 7.57
CA TYR A 233 -11.82 -5.17 7.38
C TYR A 233 -12.54 -4.44 8.54
N ASP A 234 -12.27 -4.82 9.78
CA ASP A 234 -12.89 -4.18 10.97
C ASP A 234 -11.97 -3.14 11.64
N GLY A 235 -10.75 -2.98 11.15
CA GLY A 235 -9.73 -2.09 11.70
C GLY A 235 -8.80 -2.77 12.71
N ASN A 236 -8.91 -4.09 12.93
CA ASN A 236 -8.11 -4.84 13.87
C ASN A 236 -7.41 -6.04 13.20
N GLY A 237 -6.14 -5.85 12.82
CA GLY A 237 -5.35 -6.91 12.21
C GLY A 237 -5.19 -8.19 13.07
N ASN A 238 -5.41 -8.13 14.39
CA ASN A 238 -5.28 -9.32 15.23
C ASN A 238 -6.32 -10.40 14.89
N THR A 239 -7.51 -10.00 14.45
CA THR A 239 -8.66 -10.88 14.13
C THR A 239 -8.73 -11.29 12.66
N ASP A 240 -7.84 -10.77 11.81
CA ASP A 240 -7.83 -11.07 10.37
C ASP A 240 -7.66 -12.56 10.03
N PHE A 241 -7.04 -13.34 10.91
CA PHE A 241 -6.88 -14.78 10.72
C PHE A 241 -8.12 -15.53 11.22
N THR A 242 -9.29 -15.11 10.73
CA THR A 242 -10.56 -15.79 10.94
C THR A 242 -10.79 -16.77 9.81
N THR A 243 -10.89 -18.05 10.15
CA THR A 243 -11.16 -19.13 9.20
C THR A 243 -12.59 -19.05 8.64
N ARG A 244 -12.86 -19.78 7.55
CA ARG A 244 -14.22 -19.89 6.99
C ARG A 244 -15.28 -20.39 7.99
N SER A 245 -14.88 -21.13 9.03
CA SER A 245 -15.76 -21.60 10.11
C SER A 245 -15.91 -20.60 11.27
N ASN A 246 -15.50 -19.34 11.09
CA ASN A 246 -15.52 -18.29 12.10
C ASN A 246 -14.67 -18.60 13.36
N ALA A 247 -13.57 -19.35 13.19
CA ALA A 247 -12.59 -19.57 14.24
C ALA A 247 -11.35 -18.70 13.99
N GLU A 248 -10.95 -17.92 15.00
CA GLU A 248 -9.70 -17.15 15.00
C GLU A 248 -8.51 -18.06 15.29
N VAL A 249 -7.51 -18.02 14.42
CA VAL A 249 -6.32 -18.87 14.51
C VAL A 249 -5.05 -18.03 14.44
N VAL A 250 -3.95 -18.58 14.94
CA VAL A 250 -2.62 -17.95 14.87
C VAL A 250 -1.78 -18.49 13.72
N ASP A 251 -2.08 -19.71 13.25
CA ASP A 251 -1.34 -20.34 12.16
C ASP A 251 -1.87 -19.86 10.80
N VAL A 252 -0.97 -19.28 10.02
CA VAL A 252 -1.25 -18.79 8.66
C VAL A 252 -1.64 -19.94 7.74
N VAL A 253 -1.08 -21.14 7.94
CA VAL A 253 -1.35 -22.29 7.09
C VAL A 253 -2.75 -22.83 7.35
N GLU A 254 -3.16 -22.96 8.62
CA GLU A 254 -4.54 -23.27 9.00
C GLU A 254 -5.53 -22.23 8.43
N PHE A 255 -5.25 -20.94 8.62
CA PHE A 255 -6.06 -19.85 8.09
C PHE A 255 -6.22 -19.94 6.56
N GLY A 256 -5.11 -20.01 5.83
CA GLY A 256 -5.12 -19.99 4.37
C GLY A 256 -5.80 -21.21 3.76
N ASN A 257 -5.57 -22.40 4.32
CA ASN A 257 -6.22 -23.64 3.88
C ASN A 257 -7.75 -23.62 4.07
N SER A 258 -8.26 -22.86 5.05
CA SER A 258 -9.71 -22.73 5.26
C SER A 258 -10.43 -21.96 4.14
N TRP A 259 -9.68 -21.17 3.35
CA TRP A 259 -10.21 -20.30 2.30
C TRP A 259 -10.14 -20.89 0.89
N LYS A 260 -9.77 -22.17 0.75
CA LYS A 260 -9.83 -22.91 -0.52
C LYS A 260 -11.23 -22.90 -1.12
N VAL A 261 -11.31 -22.74 -2.43
CA VAL A 261 -12.61 -22.73 -3.13
C VAL A 261 -13.19 -24.14 -3.22
N SER A 262 -12.36 -25.12 -3.57
CA SER A 262 -12.76 -26.53 -3.71
C SER A 262 -12.17 -27.39 -2.59
N PRO A 263 -12.94 -28.36 -2.04
CA PRO A 263 -12.41 -29.35 -1.11
C PRO A 263 -11.42 -30.33 -1.77
N SER A 264 -11.40 -30.42 -3.12
CA SER A 264 -10.44 -31.25 -3.85
C SER A 264 -9.02 -30.67 -3.85
N CYS A 265 -8.87 -29.38 -3.53
CA CYS A 265 -7.56 -28.74 -3.41
C CYS A 265 -6.77 -29.38 -2.25
N PRO A 266 -5.47 -29.68 -2.44
CA PRO A 266 -4.63 -30.18 -1.35
C PRO A 266 -4.49 -29.13 -0.23
N ASN A 267 -4.07 -29.55 0.96
CA ASN A 267 -3.66 -28.63 2.00
C ASN A 267 -2.21 -28.22 1.76
N THR A 268 -1.94 -26.92 1.80
CA THR A 268 -0.60 -26.38 1.80
C THR A 268 0.07 -26.66 3.14
N GLY A 269 1.36 -27.01 3.10
CA GLY A 269 2.19 -27.20 4.29
C GLY A 269 2.98 -25.94 4.68
N SER A 270 3.88 -26.07 5.65
CA SER A 270 4.80 -25.01 6.02
C SER A 270 5.79 -24.68 4.89
N LYS A 271 5.93 -23.41 4.54
CA LYS A 271 6.89 -22.91 3.54
C LYS A 271 8.34 -23.24 3.96
N LYS A 272 9.12 -23.80 3.05
CA LYS A 272 10.60 -23.81 3.16
C LYS A 272 11.12 -22.50 2.59
N ASP A 273 12.11 -21.91 3.24
CA ASP A 273 12.77 -20.70 2.73
C ASP A 273 13.38 -21.00 1.34
N PRO A 274 12.98 -20.26 0.28
CA PRO A 274 13.51 -20.47 -1.06
C PRO A 274 15.01 -20.23 -1.16
N CYS A 275 15.57 -19.29 -0.39
CA CYS A 275 17.02 -19.02 -0.39
C CYS A 275 17.81 -20.14 0.32
N ILE A 276 17.20 -20.86 1.26
CA ILE A 276 17.82 -22.07 1.84
C ILE A 276 17.77 -23.22 0.83
N SER A 277 16.69 -23.31 0.05
CA SER A 277 16.52 -24.34 -0.99
C SER A 277 17.42 -24.08 -2.20
N ASN A 278 17.66 -22.80 -2.53
CA ASN A 278 18.50 -22.32 -3.63
C ASN A 278 19.62 -21.36 -3.14
N PRO A 279 20.62 -21.84 -2.36
CA PRO A 279 21.65 -20.96 -1.77
C PRO A 279 22.48 -20.19 -2.80
N TYR A 280 22.66 -20.76 -3.99
CA TYR A 280 23.41 -20.15 -5.09
C TYR A 280 22.76 -18.87 -5.64
N ARG A 281 21.45 -18.67 -5.41
CA ARG A 281 20.71 -17.46 -5.83
C ARG A 281 20.76 -16.33 -4.79
N GLN A 282 21.05 -16.65 -3.53
CA GLN A 282 20.92 -15.72 -2.40
C GLN A 282 21.75 -14.44 -2.59
N SER A 283 23.02 -14.57 -2.98
CA SER A 283 23.91 -13.41 -3.16
C SER A 283 23.43 -12.47 -4.28
N TRP A 284 22.88 -13.03 -5.36
CA TRP A 284 22.31 -12.23 -6.44
C TRP A 284 21.04 -11.52 -5.98
N ALA A 285 20.12 -12.25 -5.33
CA ALA A 285 18.88 -11.72 -4.80
C ALA A 285 19.12 -10.54 -3.83
N GLN A 286 19.99 -10.71 -2.84
CA GLN A 286 20.34 -9.66 -1.88
C GLN A 286 20.93 -8.42 -2.57
N LYS A 287 21.81 -8.63 -3.56
CA LYS A 287 22.42 -7.53 -4.30
C LYS A 287 21.38 -6.75 -5.10
N GLN A 288 20.52 -7.42 -5.87
CA GLN A 288 19.51 -6.74 -6.69
C GLN A 288 18.45 -6.04 -5.83
N CYS A 289 17.91 -6.74 -4.83
CA CYS A 289 16.89 -6.20 -3.93
C CYS A 289 17.39 -5.04 -3.06
N SER A 290 18.71 -4.84 -2.92
CA SER A 290 19.29 -3.69 -2.21
C SER A 290 18.92 -2.33 -2.82
N ILE A 291 18.36 -2.30 -4.03
CA ILE A 291 17.76 -1.10 -4.62
C ILE A 291 16.69 -0.47 -3.71
N ILE A 292 15.88 -1.30 -3.04
CA ILE A 292 14.86 -0.86 -2.06
C ILE A 292 15.50 -0.06 -0.92
N ASN A 293 16.71 -0.44 -0.51
CA ASN A 293 17.42 0.24 0.58
C ASN A 293 18.26 1.45 0.12
N SER A 294 18.52 1.59 -1.18
CA SER A 294 19.46 2.60 -1.69
C SER A 294 18.79 3.71 -2.51
N GLN A 295 17.86 3.39 -3.41
CA GLN A 295 17.20 4.38 -4.27
C GLN A 295 15.92 4.96 -3.67
N PHE A 296 15.28 4.26 -2.73
CA PHE A 296 14.01 4.67 -2.12
C PHE A 296 14.16 5.40 -0.79
N THR A 297 15.32 5.99 -0.50
CA THR A 297 15.60 6.64 0.79
C THR A 297 14.60 7.73 1.17
N ALA A 298 14.04 8.43 0.18
CA ALA A 298 12.99 9.43 0.38
C ALA A 298 11.67 8.82 0.92
N CYS A 299 11.43 7.53 0.69
CA CYS A 299 10.22 6.83 1.10
C CYS A 299 10.36 6.09 2.44
N HIS A 300 11.59 5.84 2.91
CA HIS A 300 11.84 5.03 4.12
C HIS A 300 11.18 5.56 5.40
N SER A 301 10.96 6.88 5.50
CA SER A 301 10.24 7.48 6.63
C SER A 301 8.72 7.41 6.51
N HIS A 302 8.20 7.01 5.35
CA HIS A 302 6.78 6.89 5.03
C HIS A 302 6.32 5.42 4.98
N VAL A 303 7.14 4.54 4.42
CA VAL A 303 6.85 3.11 4.26
C VAL A 303 8.08 2.30 4.66
N ASP A 304 7.90 1.38 5.62
CA ASP A 304 8.97 0.49 6.08
C ASP A 304 9.51 -0.39 4.92
N PRO A 305 10.80 -0.26 4.54
CA PRO A 305 11.37 -1.04 3.45
C PRO A 305 11.61 -2.51 3.82
N ILE A 306 11.72 -2.87 5.10
CA ILE A 306 12.19 -4.18 5.55
C ILE A 306 11.30 -5.32 5.01
N PRO A 307 9.96 -5.29 5.15
CA PRO A 307 9.10 -6.36 4.64
C PRO A 307 9.19 -6.55 3.13
N TYR A 308 9.35 -5.45 2.37
CA TYR A 308 9.46 -5.49 0.91
C TYR A 308 10.83 -6.00 0.45
N TYR A 309 11.91 -5.60 1.13
CA TYR A 309 13.25 -6.14 0.87
C TYR A 309 13.29 -7.65 1.11
N THR A 310 12.75 -8.12 2.25
CA THR A 310 12.71 -9.56 2.56
C THR A 310 11.87 -10.34 1.56
N ALA A 311 10.71 -9.81 1.15
CA ALA A 311 9.88 -10.40 0.10
C ALA A 311 10.64 -10.49 -1.24
N CYS A 312 11.24 -9.39 -1.69
CA CYS A 312 12.04 -9.35 -2.92
C CYS A 312 13.15 -10.40 -2.94
N VAL A 313 13.88 -10.56 -1.82
CA VAL A 313 14.96 -11.56 -1.71
C VAL A 313 14.39 -12.98 -1.78
N SER A 314 13.30 -13.26 -1.06
CA SER A 314 12.60 -14.54 -1.10
C SER A 314 12.16 -14.89 -2.53
N ASP A 315 11.47 -13.96 -3.19
CA ASP A 315 10.92 -14.16 -4.55
C ASP A 315 12.05 -14.39 -5.57
N SER A 316 13.12 -13.61 -5.48
CA SER A 316 14.29 -13.72 -6.35
C SER A 316 15.05 -15.06 -6.19
N CYS A 317 14.99 -15.68 -5.01
CA CYS A 317 15.54 -17.01 -4.74
C CYS A 317 14.65 -18.15 -5.23
N ALA A 318 13.34 -17.92 -5.32
CA ALA A 318 12.36 -18.93 -5.70
C ALA A 318 12.14 -19.03 -7.21
N CYS A 319 12.26 -17.92 -7.96
CA CYS A 319 12.13 -17.89 -9.42
C CYS A 319 13.33 -18.55 -10.12
N ASP A 320 13.38 -19.88 -10.10
CA ASP A 320 14.52 -20.70 -10.55
C ASP A 320 14.34 -21.37 -11.92
N THR A 321 13.16 -21.25 -12.54
CA THR A 321 12.80 -21.87 -13.82
C THR A 321 12.89 -20.91 -15.02
N GLY A 322 13.32 -19.66 -14.81
CA GLY A 322 13.38 -18.59 -15.81
C GLY A 322 12.43 -17.44 -15.45
N GLY A 323 12.69 -16.22 -15.95
CA GLY A 323 11.88 -15.04 -15.61
C GLY A 323 12.21 -14.43 -14.24
N ASP A 324 13.39 -14.69 -13.69
CA ASP A 324 13.86 -14.15 -12.42
C ASP A 324 13.96 -12.63 -12.37
N CYS A 325 14.27 -11.99 -13.49
CA CYS A 325 14.17 -10.53 -13.63
C CYS A 325 12.73 -10.03 -13.42
N GLU A 326 11.71 -10.79 -13.83
CA GLU A 326 10.32 -10.40 -13.68
C GLU A 326 9.88 -10.42 -12.22
N CYS A 327 10.24 -11.47 -11.46
CA CYS A 327 9.94 -11.56 -10.03
C CYS A 327 10.58 -10.41 -9.23
N PHE A 328 11.86 -10.11 -9.53
CA PHE A 328 12.56 -8.96 -8.96
C PHE A 328 11.82 -7.64 -9.27
N CYS A 329 11.48 -7.40 -10.53
CA CYS A 329 10.84 -6.15 -10.96
C CYS A 329 9.46 -5.97 -10.31
N THR A 330 8.66 -7.03 -10.22
CA THR A 330 7.35 -6.99 -9.58
C THR A 330 7.47 -6.67 -8.08
N ALA A 331 8.41 -7.30 -7.38
CA ALA A 331 8.61 -7.04 -5.95
C ALA A 331 9.06 -5.60 -5.65
N VAL A 332 9.96 -5.04 -6.47
CA VAL A 332 10.39 -3.64 -6.35
C VAL A 332 9.25 -2.68 -6.74
N ALA A 333 8.49 -2.99 -7.80
CA ALA A 333 7.33 -2.19 -8.20
C ALA A 333 6.26 -2.13 -7.10
N ALA A 334 6.04 -3.22 -6.35
CA ALA A 334 5.11 -3.22 -5.22
C ALA A 334 5.54 -2.24 -4.10
N TYR A 335 6.85 -2.08 -3.86
CA TYR A 335 7.33 -1.06 -2.93
C TYR A 335 7.23 0.35 -3.51
N ALA A 336 7.53 0.52 -4.80
CA ALA A 336 7.37 1.80 -5.49
C ALA A 336 5.90 2.28 -5.47
N GLU A 337 4.94 1.37 -5.64
CA GLU A 337 3.52 1.68 -5.56
C GLU A 337 3.12 2.05 -4.12
N ALA A 338 3.60 1.34 -3.10
CA ALA A 338 3.35 1.72 -1.71
C ALA A 338 3.91 3.12 -1.38
N CYS A 339 5.09 3.47 -1.92
CA CYS A 339 5.66 4.81 -1.80
C CYS A 339 4.81 5.87 -2.50
N ASN A 340 4.32 5.55 -3.69
CA ASN A 340 3.48 6.41 -4.49
C ASN A 340 2.11 6.67 -3.83
N GLU A 341 1.49 5.64 -3.23
CA GLU A 341 0.30 5.79 -2.37
C GLU A 341 0.58 6.67 -1.14
N ALA A 342 1.79 6.63 -0.60
CA ALA A 342 2.25 7.53 0.46
C ALA A 342 2.68 8.93 -0.06
N HIS A 343 2.36 9.25 -1.32
CA HIS A 343 2.69 10.50 -2.01
C HIS A 343 4.19 10.78 -2.17
N VAL A 344 5.02 9.74 -2.17
CA VAL A 344 6.46 9.83 -2.44
C VAL A 344 6.76 9.18 -3.78
N CYS A 345 6.93 10.02 -4.80
CA CYS A 345 7.27 9.55 -6.14
C CYS A 345 8.76 9.20 -6.26
N VAL A 346 9.08 7.95 -6.62
CA VAL A 346 10.46 7.47 -6.80
C VAL A 346 10.64 6.91 -8.21
N GLN A 347 11.52 7.53 -9.01
CA GLN A 347 11.91 7.00 -10.31
C GLN A 347 13.06 6.00 -10.13
N TRP A 348 12.74 4.71 -10.16
CA TRP A 348 13.68 3.62 -9.84
C TRP A 348 14.09 2.78 -11.06
N ARG A 349 13.30 2.78 -12.14
CA ARG A 349 13.62 2.04 -13.37
C ARG A 349 14.74 2.71 -14.15
N SER A 350 15.56 1.90 -14.80
CA SER A 350 16.65 2.33 -15.69
C SER A 350 16.79 1.39 -16.88
N PRO A 351 17.59 1.73 -17.92
CA PRO A 351 17.87 0.81 -19.02
C PRO A 351 18.42 -0.55 -18.58
N ASP A 352 19.15 -0.59 -17.46
CA ASP A 352 19.75 -1.80 -16.91
C ASP A 352 18.87 -2.48 -15.84
N ILE A 353 17.92 -1.75 -15.26
CA ILE A 353 17.08 -2.21 -14.15
C ILE A 353 15.61 -2.05 -14.51
N CYS A 354 14.97 -3.19 -14.80
CA CYS A 354 13.53 -3.28 -15.07
C CYS A 354 13.04 -2.25 -16.11
N PRO A 355 13.66 -2.18 -17.31
CA PRO A 355 13.31 -1.19 -18.31
C PRO A 355 11.85 -1.31 -18.77
N LEU A 356 11.23 -0.18 -19.09
CA LEU A 356 9.94 -0.09 -19.76
C LEU A 356 10.13 0.55 -21.14
N PHE A 357 9.55 -0.07 -22.16
CA PHE A 357 9.70 0.31 -23.56
C PHE A 357 8.50 1.17 -24.02
N CYS A 358 8.37 2.39 -23.49
CA CYS A 358 7.25 3.26 -23.83
C CYS A 358 7.32 3.84 -25.25
N ASP A 359 8.51 3.90 -25.84
CA ASP A 359 8.71 4.37 -27.21
C ASP A 359 8.21 3.39 -28.27
N PHE A 360 7.97 2.13 -27.90
CA PHE A 360 7.28 1.15 -28.73
C PHE A 360 5.92 1.65 -29.23
N TYR A 361 5.23 2.45 -28.42
CA TYR A 361 3.90 2.99 -28.73
C TYR A 361 3.95 4.26 -29.60
N ASN A 362 5.14 4.81 -29.89
CA ASN A 362 5.25 6.02 -30.70
C ASN A 362 5.08 5.72 -32.20
N PRO A 363 4.29 6.52 -32.92
CA PRO A 363 4.35 6.55 -34.38
C PRO A 363 5.75 6.90 -34.89
N PRO A 364 6.14 6.46 -36.10
CA PRO A 364 7.46 6.76 -36.65
C PRO A 364 7.74 8.27 -36.75
N GLY A 365 8.76 8.74 -36.04
CA GLY A 365 9.17 10.15 -36.04
C GLY A 365 8.46 11.03 -35.00
N GLU A 366 7.55 10.45 -34.20
CA GLU A 366 6.84 11.13 -33.12
C GLU A 366 7.33 10.64 -31.75
N CYS A 367 7.10 11.44 -30.71
CA CYS A 367 7.50 11.13 -29.34
C CYS A 367 6.42 11.60 -28.38
N GLU A 368 5.36 10.82 -28.32
CA GLU A 368 4.16 11.13 -27.54
C GLU A 368 4.13 10.32 -26.24
N TRP A 369 4.53 9.06 -26.30
CA TRP A 369 4.51 8.13 -25.17
C TRP A 369 5.76 8.27 -24.31
N HIS A 370 5.52 8.57 -23.03
CA HIS A 370 6.58 8.75 -22.06
C HIS A 370 6.31 7.94 -20.80
N TYR A 371 7.39 7.41 -20.22
CA TYR A 371 7.33 6.78 -18.92
C TYR A 371 7.04 7.83 -17.83
N LYS A 372 6.01 7.55 -17.02
CA LYS A 372 5.66 8.28 -15.81
C LYS A 372 5.83 7.33 -14.62
N PRO A 373 6.87 7.53 -13.79
CA PRO A 373 7.19 6.60 -12.69
C PRO A 373 6.07 6.50 -11.64
N CYS A 374 5.24 7.54 -11.55
CA CYS A 374 4.19 7.68 -10.56
C CYS A 374 2.88 8.10 -11.23
N GLY A 375 2.68 7.70 -12.49
CA GLY A 375 1.46 7.94 -13.25
C GLY A 375 1.14 9.38 -13.64
N GLU A 376 -0.06 9.55 -14.21
CA GLU A 376 -0.64 10.83 -14.63
C GLU A 376 -2.12 10.85 -14.20
N LEU A 377 -2.45 11.61 -13.15
CA LEU A 377 -3.76 11.57 -12.47
C LEU A 377 -4.92 12.02 -13.36
N CYS A 378 -4.74 13.15 -14.07
CA CYS A 378 -5.84 13.89 -14.70
C CYS A 378 -5.87 13.69 -16.22
N MET A 379 -5.54 12.50 -16.70
CA MET A 379 -5.47 12.25 -18.12
C MET A 379 -6.86 12.34 -18.77
N LYS A 380 -6.96 13.11 -19.86
CA LYS A 380 -8.17 13.18 -20.69
C LYS A 380 -8.19 12.00 -21.66
N THR A 381 -9.21 11.15 -21.53
CA THR A 381 -9.42 10.02 -22.44
C THR A 381 -10.79 10.13 -23.10
N CYS A 382 -11.05 9.35 -24.15
CA CYS A 382 -12.37 9.23 -24.75
C CYS A 382 -13.44 8.77 -23.73
N ARG A 383 -13.03 7.95 -22.74
CA ARG A 383 -13.91 7.51 -21.63
C ARG A 383 -13.93 8.47 -20.45
N ASN A 384 -12.94 9.37 -20.34
CA ASN A 384 -12.86 10.43 -19.32
C ASN A 384 -12.59 11.83 -19.92
N PRO A 385 -13.55 12.41 -20.67
CA PRO A 385 -13.32 13.66 -21.39
C PRO A 385 -13.18 14.89 -20.49
N THR A 386 -13.62 14.81 -19.23
CA THR A 386 -13.46 15.90 -18.26
C THR A 386 -12.05 15.96 -17.69
N GLY A 387 -11.29 14.86 -17.75
CA GLY A 387 -10.00 14.73 -17.07
C GLY A 387 -10.12 14.78 -15.54
N MET A 388 -11.33 14.58 -15.01
CA MET A 388 -11.52 14.49 -13.56
C MET A 388 -10.98 13.14 -13.08
N HIS A 389 -10.16 13.17 -12.04
CA HIS A 389 -9.61 11.98 -11.42
C HIS A 389 -10.40 11.60 -10.17
N SER A 390 -10.46 10.30 -9.90
CA SER A 390 -10.98 9.80 -8.63
C SER A 390 -9.90 9.93 -7.57
N ASN A 391 -10.22 10.47 -6.40
CA ASN A 391 -9.30 10.45 -5.25
C ASN A 391 -9.10 9.03 -4.68
N LEU A 392 -9.82 8.03 -5.18
CA LEU A 392 -9.79 6.65 -4.70
C LEU A 392 -8.71 5.81 -5.40
N ILE A 393 -8.34 6.19 -6.61
CA ILE A 393 -7.35 5.47 -7.44
C ILE A 393 -6.09 6.34 -7.48
N PRO A 394 -4.95 5.85 -6.99
CA PRO A 394 -3.70 6.60 -7.06
C PRO A 394 -3.26 6.73 -8.52
N ALA A 395 -2.36 7.67 -8.77
CA ALA A 395 -1.67 7.74 -10.04
C ALA A 395 -0.87 6.45 -10.24
N LEU A 396 -1.02 5.71 -11.34
CA LEU A 396 -0.36 4.39 -11.47
C LEU A 396 0.86 4.46 -12.39
N GLU A 397 1.96 3.79 -12.04
CA GLU A 397 3.16 3.72 -12.88
C GLU A 397 2.83 3.27 -14.31
N GLY A 398 3.51 3.86 -15.32
CA GLY A 398 3.52 3.28 -16.65
C GLY A 398 3.82 4.25 -17.79
N CYS A 399 3.41 3.87 -18.99
CA CYS A 399 3.55 4.67 -20.20
C CYS A 399 2.28 5.51 -20.41
N TYR A 400 2.44 6.81 -20.61
CA TYR A 400 1.34 7.72 -20.86
C TYR A 400 1.65 8.62 -22.07
N PRO A 401 0.70 8.82 -22.99
CA PRO A 401 0.89 9.68 -24.14
C PRO A 401 0.69 11.15 -23.76
N LYS A 402 1.42 12.01 -24.45
CA LYS A 402 1.23 13.45 -24.44
C LYS A 402 0.50 13.84 -25.72
N CYS A 403 -0.83 13.81 -25.64
CA CYS A 403 -1.71 14.15 -26.75
C CYS A 403 -1.47 15.59 -27.26
N PRO A 404 -1.47 15.80 -28.59
CA PRO A 404 -1.31 17.13 -29.15
C PRO A 404 -2.59 17.98 -28.96
N PRO A 405 -2.50 19.32 -29.00
CA PRO A 405 -3.65 20.20 -28.69
C PRO A 405 -4.87 20.02 -29.61
N ASP A 406 -4.66 19.56 -30.84
CA ASP A 406 -5.69 19.29 -31.84
C ASP A 406 -6.38 17.93 -31.64
N GLN A 407 -5.76 16.99 -30.93
CA GLN A 407 -6.33 15.71 -30.55
C GLN A 407 -6.11 15.42 -29.05
N PRO A 408 -6.71 16.21 -28.13
CA PRO A 408 -6.32 16.24 -26.72
C PRO A 408 -6.88 15.06 -25.88
N TYR A 409 -7.47 14.05 -26.53
CA TYR A 409 -8.11 12.90 -25.88
C TYR A 409 -7.45 11.61 -26.34
N PHE A 410 -7.00 10.80 -25.38
CA PHE A 410 -6.46 9.48 -25.66
C PHE A 410 -7.57 8.43 -25.74
N ASP A 411 -7.52 7.54 -26.74
CA ASP A 411 -8.43 6.40 -26.84
C ASP A 411 -7.79 5.14 -26.22
N GLU A 412 -8.25 4.80 -25.01
CA GLU A 412 -7.76 3.66 -24.22
C GLU A 412 -7.96 2.30 -24.91
N ASP A 413 -8.88 2.19 -25.88
CA ASP A 413 -9.17 0.93 -26.57
C ASP A 413 -8.20 0.64 -27.73
N THR A 414 -7.38 1.62 -28.11
CA THR A 414 -6.42 1.52 -29.24
C THR A 414 -4.99 1.20 -28.79
N MET A 415 -4.82 0.89 -27.51
CA MET A 415 -3.53 0.68 -26.84
C MET A 415 -2.97 -0.74 -27.01
#